data_AF-A0A967DE16-F1
#
_entry.id   AF-A0A967DE16-F1
#
_cell.length_a   1.000
_cell.length_b   1.000
_cell.length_c   1.000
_cell.angle_alpha   90.00
_cell.angle_beta   90.00
_cell.angle_gamma   90.00
#
_symmetry.space_group_name_H-M   'P 1'
#
loop_
_entity.id
_entity.type
_entity.pdbx_description
1 polymer ?
#
loop_
_entity_poly.entity_id
_entity_poly.type
_entity_poly.pdbx_seq_one_letter_code
_entity_poly.pdbx_strand_id
1 'polypeptide(L)'
;MCCLDAGVRCAITATDISRTVLSRATAGEYEESRLEALPVGWQNLFFEVDNRDSGKWRVTRKVRSCMRFGAFNLLDPCTEA
;
A
#
# COMPACT_ATOMS: atom_id res chain seq x y z
N MET A 1 -2.17 4.25 -16.33
CA MET A 1 -2.67 2.87 -16.53
C MET A 1 -2.36 2.08 -15.25
N CYS A 2 -3.36 1.79 -14.40
CA CYS A 2 -3.20 0.75 -13.36
C CYS A 2 -3.75 -0.53 -14.00
N CYS A 3 -2.89 -1.54 -14.13
CA CYS A 3 -3.10 -2.71 -14.97
C CYS A 3 -3.22 -3.92 -14.05
N LEU A 4 -4.43 -4.35 -13.69
CA LEU A 4 -4.67 -5.72 -13.24
C LEU A 4 -5.56 -6.30 -14.33
N ASP A 5 -5.06 -7.31 -15.04
CA ASP A 5 -5.47 -7.76 -16.39
C ASP A 5 -6.88 -8.37 -16.50
N ALA A 6 -7.91 -7.69 -16.00
CA ALA A 6 -9.29 -8.13 -16.09
C ALA A 6 -10.24 -6.93 -16.27
N GLY A 7 -10.09 -6.16 -17.35
CA GLY A 7 -11.09 -5.17 -17.86
C GLY A 7 -11.59 -4.05 -16.92
N VAL A 8 -11.29 -4.11 -15.63
CA VAL A 8 -11.86 -3.29 -14.57
C VAL A 8 -10.71 -2.52 -13.94
N ARG A 9 -10.87 -1.19 -13.92
CA ARG A 9 -9.97 -0.30 -13.19
C ARG A 9 -10.45 -0.22 -11.75
N CYS A 10 -9.69 -0.78 -10.82
CA CYS A 10 -9.93 -0.63 -9.39
C CYS A 10 -9.01 0.45 -8.79
N ALA A 11 -9.54 1.16 -7.80
CA ALA A 11 -8.77 2.07 -6.96
C ALA A 11 -9.23 1.87 -5.51
N ILE A 12 -8.29 1.91 -4.57
CA ILE A 12 -8.55 1.76 -3.14
C ILE A 12 -8.14 3.06 -2.45
N THR A 13 -9.10 3.70 -1.79
CA THR A 13 -8.84 4.85 -0.92
C THR A 13 -8.61 4.36 0.50
N ALA A 14 -7.43 4.63 1.05
CA ALA A 14 -7.03 4.26 2.40
C ALA A 14 -6.78 5.52 3.23
N THR A 15 -7.43 5.59 4.39
CA THR A 15 -7.37 6.78 5.25
C THR A 15 -6.95 6.46 6.67
N ASP A 16 -6.29 7.41 7.31
CA ASP A 16 -5.94 7.37 8.72
C ASP A 16 -5.89 8.81 9.26
N ILE A 17 -6.01 9.00 10.57
CA ILE A 17 -5.80 10.29 11.22
C ILE A 17 -4.30 10.64 11.32
N SER A 18 -3.44 9.62 11.37
CA SER A 18 -1.99 9.76 11.57
C SER A 18 -1.24 9.96 10.25
N ARG A 19 -0.70 11.16 10.07
CA ARG A 19 0.18 11.49 8.93
C ARG A 19 1.44 10.62 8.89
N THR A 20 1.95 10.21 10.05
CA THR A 20 3.13 9.34 10.15
C THR A 20 2.84 7.94 9.60
N VAL A 21 1.67 7.38 9.91
CA VAL A 21 1.24 6.09 9.38
C VAL A 21 1.00 6.18 7.88
N LEU A 22 0.34 7.25 7.42
CA LEU A 22 0.12 7.49 5.98
C LEU A 22 1.42 7.61 5.18
N SER A 23 2.44 8.29 5.74
CA SER A 23 3.76 8.39 5.10
C SER A 23 4.41 7.01 4.94
N ARG A 24 4.38 6.18 5.98
CA ARG A 24 4.90 4.80 5.95
C ARG A 24 4.12 3.91 4.97
N ALA A 25 2.80 4.01 4.96
CA ALA A 25 1.94 3.27 4.04
C ALA A 25 2.17 3.68 2.58
N THR A 26 2.44 4.97 2.34
CA THR A 26 2.77 5.50 1.00
C THR A 26 4.12 4.99 0.51
N ALA A 27 5.13 4.92 1.38
CA ALA A 27 6.41 4.30 1.05
C ALA A 27 6.23 2.81 0.67
N GLY A 28 5.35 2.12 1.41
CA GLY A 28 4.99 0.73 1.16
C GLY A 28 6.14 -0.23 1.46
N GLU A 29 6.97 0.12 2.45
CA GLU A 29 8.14 -0.64 2.90
C GLU A 29 7.82 -1.43 4.17
N TYR A 30 8.25 -2.67 4.20
CA TYR A 30 8.01 -3.61 5.28
C TYR A 30 9.26 -4.47 5.52
N GLU A 31 9.50 -4.80 6.79
CA GLU A 31 10.51 -5.80 7.16
C GLU A 31 10.07 -7.19 6.69
N GLU A 32 11.03 -8.05 6.35
CA GLU A 32 10.78 -9.43 5.88
C GLU A 32 9.87 -10.22 6.83
N SER A 33 10.05 -10.06 8.15
CA SER A 33 9.24 -10.73 9.18
C SER A 33 7.75 -10.43 9.09
N ARG A 34 7.34 -9.31 8.48
CA ARG A 34 5.92 -8.99 8.24
C ARG A 34 5.34 -9.74 7.04
N LEU A 35 6.18 -10.22 6.13
CA LEU A 35 5.77 -10.93 4.93
C LEU A 35 5.64 -12.43 5.17
N GLU A 36 6.26 -12.98 6.23
CA GLU A 36 6.23 -14.42 6.56
C GLU A 36 4.81 -14.99 6.66
N ALA A 37 3.84 -14.17 7.08
CA ALA A 37 2.43 -14.56 7.17
C ALA A 37 1.72 -14.65 5.80
N LEU A 38 2.31 -14.11 4.74
CA LEU A 38 1.74 -14.12 3.39
C LEU A 38 2.17 -15.38 2.63
N PRO A 39 1.31 -15.93 1.75
CA PRO A 39 1.72 -17.00 0.85
C PRO A 39 2.93 -16.59 0.00
N VAL A 40 3.90 -17.50 -0.17
CA VAL A 40 5.13 -17.23 -0.94
C VAL A 40 4.84 -16.72 -2.36
N GLY A 41 3.80 -17.25 -3.01
CA GLY A 41 3.37 -16.77 -4.32
C GLY A 41 2.96 -15.29 -4.32
N TRP A 42 2.35 -14.80 -3.24
CA TRP A 42 1.97 -13.40 -3.13
C TRP A 42 3.17 -12.50 -2.84
N GLN A 43 4.09 -12.95 -1.99
CA GLN A 43 5.35 -12.24 -1.74
C GLN A 43 6.08 -11.98 -3.06
N ASN A 44 6.24 -13.03 -3.88
CA ASN A 44 6.93 -12.94 -5.18
C ASN A 44 6.20 -12.08 -6.22
N LEU A 45 4.86 -12.03 -6.18
CA LEU A 45 4.07 -11.29 -7.18
C LEU A 45 3.88 -9.82 -6.82
N PHE A 46 3.81 -9.49 -5.53
CA PHE A 46 3.37 -8.17 -5.06
C PHE A 46 4.43 -7.39 -4.30
N PHE A 47 5.58 -7.99 -3.99
CA PHE A 47 6.70 -7.32 -3.34
C PHE A 47 7.99 -7.42 -4.16
N GLU A 48 8.85 -6.43 -3.98
CA GLU A 48 10.18 -6.32 -4.56
C GLU A 48 11.17 -5.98 -3.43
N VAL A 49 12.40 -6.50 -3.49
CA VAL A 49 13.44 -6.11 -2.52
C VAL A 49 13.78 -4.64 -2.78
N ASP A 50 13.61 -3.79 -1.76
CA ASP A 50 13.79 -2.34 -1.88
C ASP A 50 15.25 -2.01 -2.15
N ASN A 51 16.12 -2.53 -1.29
CA ASN A 51 17.55 -2.41 -1.41
C ASN A 51 18.18 -3.62 -0.71
N ARG A 52 19.12 -4.31 -1.38
CA ARG A 52 19.67 -5.60 -0.92
C ARG A 52 20.31 -5.53 0.47
N ASP A 53 20.81 -4.35 0.86
CA ASP A 53 21.49 -4.14 2.14
C ASP A 53 20.54 -3.71 3.28
N SER A 54 19.27 -3.38 2.96
CA SER A 54 18.34 -2.81 3.93
C SER A 54 17.50 -3.84 4.68
N GLY A 55 17.41 -5.08 4.19
CA GLY A 55 16.49 -6.10 4.72
C GLY A 55 15.00 -5.80 4.48
N LYS A 56 14.68 -4.73 3.75
CA LYS A 56 13.31 -4.28 3.52
C LYS A 56 12.76 -4.73 2.18
N TRP A 57 11.49 -5.08 2.22
CA TRP A 57 10.65 -5.40 1.08
C TRP A 57 9.71 -4.24 0.83
N ARG A 58 9.46 -3.96 -0.45
CA ARG A 58 8.59 -2.89 -0.87
C ARG A 58 7.47 -3.44 -1.73
N VAL A 59 6.28 -2.90 -1.58
CA VAL A 59 5.14 -3.24 -2.46
C VAL A 59 5.44 -2.76 -3.88
N THR A 60 5.21 -3.63 -4.86
CA THR A 60 5.43 -3.32 -6.28
C THR A 60 4.69 -2.05 -6.70
N ARG A 61 5.28 -1.31 -7.66
CA ARG A 61 4.65 -0.10 -8.22
C ARG A 61 3.24 -0.36 -8.77
N LYS A 62 3.01 -1.55 -9.33
CA LYS A 62 1.72 -2.00 -9.87
C LYS A 62 0.60 -1.85 -8.83
N VAL A 63 0.76 -2.47 -7.67
CA VAL A 63 -0.21 -2.40 -6.56
C VAL A 63 -0.31 -0.99 -6.00
N ARG A 64 0.82 -0.31 -5.73
CA ARG A 64 0.82 1.05 -5.18
C ARG A 64 0.09 2.05 -6.07
N SER A 65 0.17 1.91 -7.39
CA SER A 65 -0.51 2.84 -8.31
C SER A 65 -2.04 2.82 -8.22
N CYS A 66 -2.62 1.74 -7.67
CA CYS A 66 -4.05 1.59 -7.43
C CYS A 66 -4.49 2.14 -6.05
N MET A 67 -3.55 2.56 -5.19
CA MET A 67 -3.85 3.13 -3.87
C MET A 67 -3.97 4.66 -3.91
N ARG A 68 -4.84 5.21 -3.05
CA ARG A 68 -4.96 6.64 -2.76
C ARG A 68 -4.98 6.83 -1.26
N PHE A 69 -3.95 7.48 -0.71
CA PHE A 69 -3.82 7.74 0.72
C PHE A 69 -4.30 9.15 1.05
N GLY A 70 -5.07 9.30 2.12
CA GLY A 70 -5.58 10.59 2.57
C GLY A 70 -5.73 10.66 4.09
N ALA A 71 -5.51 11.84 4.67
CA ALA A 71 -5.81 12.06 6.08
C ALA A 71 -7.33 12.26 6.22
N PHE A 72 -7.96 11.43 7.05
CA PHE A 72 -9.39 11.54 7.33
C PHE A 72 -9.66 11.03 8.74
N ASN A 73 -10.22 11.90 9.58
CA ASN A 73 -10.68 11.51 10.91
C ASN A 73 -12.14 11.05 10.79
N LEU A 74 -12.39 9.78 11.12
CA LEU A 74 -13.73 9.18 11.06
C LEU A 74 -14.74 9.84 12.02
N LEU A 75 -14.27 10.61 13.01
CA LEU A 75 -15.10 11.36 13.94
C LEU A 75 -15.45 12.77 13.45
N ASP A 76 -14.77 13.27 12.41
CA ASP A 76 -15.12 14.57 11.85
C ASP A 76 -16.47 14.44 11.13
N PRO A 77 -17.36 15.42 11.29
CA PRO A 77 -18.65 15.38 10.61
C PRO A 77 -18.44 15.40 9.09
N CYS A 78 -18.99 14.40 8.40
CA CYS A 78 -19.19 14.45 6.94
C CYS A 78 -20.20 15.55 6.63
N THR A 79 -19.73 16.79 6.61
CA THR A 79 -20.55 17.92 6.21
C THR A 79 -20.40 18.01 4.69
N GLU A 80 -21.49 17.75 3.97
CA GLU A 80 -21.58 18.00 2.52
C GLU A 80 -21.18 19.48 2.28
N ALA A 81 -20.22 19.71 1.38
CA ALA A 81 -19.75 21.04 1.01
C ALA A 81 -20.64 21.69 -0.05
#